data_AF-A0A519JS34-F1
#
_entry.id   AF-A0A519JS34-F1
#
_cell.length_a   1.000
_cell.length_b   1.000
_cell.length_c   1.000
_cell.angle_alpha   90.00
_cell.angle_beta   90.00
_cell.angle_gamma   90.00
#
_symmetry.space_group_name_H-M   'P 1'
#
loop_
_entity.id
_entity.type
_entity.pdbx_description
1 polymer ?
#
loop_
_entity_poly.entity_id
_entity_poly.type
_entity_poly.pdbx_seq_one_letter_code
_entity_poly.pdbx_strand_id
1 'polypeptide(L)'
;MAEQSKTGQIRIFAKNITGNASGGILAESRYTRNTAGGKHVQNGGSGVNNGNNRARTSIEETRVKTIECITELDDGAANDGSVTGIKKGILYNKSYTFQVKEFTNGEPKNPNSVKWALSYTDPETNQYTENILVNKNFTGKQISINFGSTGYCGRDLELKAYISEASSEGKLPVFMHNRFRWFDGKVIDDELKLRADDGKPWLINQSGTSLCGMACIFYLFAKEQSVQYKQFAKE
;
A
#
# COMPACT_ATOMS: atom_id res chain seq x y z
N MET A 1 -6.58 -39.55 45.40
CA MET A 1 -6.63 -38.41 44.46
C MET A 1 -5.35 -37.62 44.63
N ALA A 2 -4.52 -37.30 43.66
CA ALA A 2 -4.30 -37.81 42.30
C ALA A 2 -2.79 -37.58 42.06
N GLU A 3 -2.08 -38.60 41.59
CA GLU A 3 -0.64 -38.51 41.31
C GLU A 3 -0.46 -37.75 40.00
N GLN A 4 0.23 -36.60 40.04
CA GLN A 4 0.54 -35.81 38.86
C GLN A 4 1.52 -36.59 37.96
N SER A 5 1.02 -37.03 36.81
CA SER A 5 1.82 -37.48 35.66
C SER A 5 2.74 -36.34 35.19
N LYS A 6 4.02 -36.39 35.56
CA LYS A 6 5.06 -35.55 34.96
C LYS A 6 5.58 -36.25 33.71
N THR A 7 5.05 -35.88 32.55
CA THR A 7 5.58 -36.29 31.25
C THR A 7 6.75 -35.39 30.84
N GLY A 8 7.84 -36.02 30.37
CA GLY A 8 8.83 -35.36 29.51
C GLY A 8 10.20 -35.00 30.11
N GLN A 9 10.73 -35.72 31.10
CA GLN A 9 12.15 -35.58 31.48
C GLN A 9 12.99 -36.74 30.93
N ILE A 10 13.84 -36.47 29.93
CA ILE A 10 14.87 -37.42 29.50
C ILE A 10 16.06 -37.27 30.44
N ARG A 11 16.34 -38.29 31.24
CA ARG A 11 17.57 -38.40 32.04
C ARG A 11 18.55 -39.33 31.32
N ILE A 12 19.66 -38.76 30.85
CA ILE A 12 20.74 -39.52 30.22
C ILE A 12 21.73 -39.92 31.31
N PHE A 13 21.85 -41.22 31.57
CA PHE A 13 22.89 -41.76 32.45
C PHE A 13 24.00 -42.32 31.57
N ALA A 14 25.09 -41.58 31.42
CA ALA A 14 26.28 -42.05 30.72
C ALA A 14 27.42 -42.17 31.73
N LYS A 15 28.12 -43.32 31.74
CA LYS A 15 29.20 -43.58 32.70
C LYS A 15 30.44 -42.71 32.46
N ASN A 16 30.66 -42.21 31.26
CA ASN A 16 31.69 -41.21 30.94
C ASN A 16 31.20 -40.35 29.76
N ILE A 17 31.03 -39.04 30.00
CA ILE A 17 30.90 -38.04 28.93
C ILE A 17 32.11 -37.12 29.07
N THR A 18 33.03 -37.17 28.12
CA THR A 18 34.12 -36.19 28.00
C THR A 18 33.81 -35.29 26.81
N GLY A 19 33.56 -34.01 27.08
CA GLY A 19 33.34 -32.98 26.07
C GLY A 19 34.23 -31.78 26.35
N ASN A 20 34.82 -31.21 25.30
CA ASN A 20 35.54 -29.94 25.41
C ASN A 20 34.52 -28.78 25.30
N ALA A 21 34.67 -27.76 26.14
CA ALA A 21 33.74 -26.64 26.27
C ALA A 21 33.88 -25.65 25.10
N SER A 22 33.58 -26.12 23.89
CA SER A 22 33.48 -25.29 22.68
C SER A 22 32.66 -25.99 21.59
N GLY A 23 31.53 -26.59 21.99
CA GLY A 23 30.43 -26.95 21.08
C GLY A 23 30.64 -28.13 20.11
N GLY A 24 31.77 -28.84 20.17
CA GLY A 24 32.02 -30.04 19.37
C GLY A 24 32.09 -31.30 20.24
N ILE A 25 31.24 -32.30 19.97
CA ILE A 25 31.45 -33.66 20.52
C ILE A 25 32.58 -34.30 19.70
N LEU A 26 33.69 -34.60 20.38
CA LEU A 26 34.83 -35.31 19.82
C LEU A 26 34.55 -36.82 19.89
N ALA A 27 34.35 -37.41 18.72
CA ALA A 27 34.14 -38.83 18.41
C ALA A 27 32.70 -39.36 18.52
N GLU A 28 32.15 -39.68 17.34
CA GLU A 28 30.97 -40.53 17.16
C GLU A 28 31.29 -41.96 17.61
N SER A 29 30.38 -42.58 18.37
CA SER A 29 30.51 -44.01 18.68
C SER A 29 30.15 -44.83 17.44
N ARG A 30 30.63 -46.09 17.34
CA ARG A 30 30.24 -47.01 16.24
C ARG A 30 28.73 -47.23 16.11
N TYR A 31 27.94 -46.82 17.11
CA TYR A 31 26.50 -47.03 17.20
C TYR A 31 25.66 -45.74 17.07
N THR A 32 26.29 -44.57 17.02
CA THR A 32 25.58 -43.28 16.93
C THR A 32 26.28 -42.34 15.97
N ARG A 33 25.55 -41.90 14.94
CA ARG A 33 25.98 -40.89 13.97
C ARG A 33 25.07 -39.68 14.06
N ASN A 34 25.63 -38.47 14.10
CA ASN A 34 24.87 -37.24 14.10
C ASN A 34 24.86 -36.64 12.69
N THR A 35 23.80 -36.89 11.93
CA THR A 35 23.61 -36.14 10.68
C THR A 35 23.06 -34.76 11.02
N ALA A 36 23.90 -33.74 10.82
CA ALA A 36 23.55 -32.33 10.97
C ALA A 36 22.20 -32.04 10.30
N GLY A 37 21.19 -31.76 11.12
CA GLY A 37 19.79 -31.77 10.70
C GLY A 37 18.86 -32.53 11.66
N GLY A 38 19.12 -32.47 12.98
CA GLY A 38 18.16 -32.85 14.02
C GLY A 38 17.69 -34.30 14.06
N LYS A 39 18.34 -35.23 13.35
CA LYS A 39 17.94 -36.65 13.33
C LYS A 39 18.96 -37.48 14.11
N HIS A 40 18.62 -37.79 15.36
CA HIS A 40 19.37 -38.74 16.17
C HIS A 40 18.84 -40.15 15.88
N VAL A 41 19.64 -40.99 15.21
CA VAL A 41 19.29 -42.39 14.91
C VAL A 41 20.13 -43.29 15.81
N GLN A 42 19.47 -44.05 16.68
CA GLN A 42 20.11 -45.01 17.56
C GLN A 42 19.93 -46.42 16.97
N ASN A 43 21.00 -47.01 16.46
CA ASN A 43 20.96 -48.36 15.88
C ASN A 43 21.20 -49.41 16.96
N GLY A 44 20.12 -50.02 17.45
CA GLY A 44 20.10 -51.18 18.34
C GLY A 44 18.77 -51.89 18.22
N GLY A 45 18.76 -53.22 18.34
CA GLY A 45 17.63 -54.12 17.99
C GLY A 45 16.28 -53.87 18.69
N SER A 46 16.21 -52.91 19.62
CA SER A 46 14.99 -52.48 20.30
C SER A 46 14.96 -50.95 20.50
N GLY A 47 15.24 -50.18 19.45
CA GLY A 47 15.19 -48.72 19.49
C GLY A 47 13.78 -48.18 19.74
N VAL A 48 13.65 -47.16 20.60
CA VAL A 48 12.39 -46.41 20.77
C VAL A 48 12.22 -45.50 19.56
N ASN A 49 11.41 -45.94 18.59
CA ASN A 49 11.03 -45.12 17.45
C ASN A 49 9.80 -44.30 17.85
N ASN A 50 9.98 -43.05 18.29
CA ASN A 50 8.85 -42.13 18.37
C ASN A 50 8.52 -41.68 16.94
N GLY A 51 7.82 -42.53 16.19
CA GLY A 51 7.41 -42.30 14.80
C GLY A 51 6.46 -41.12 14.60
N ASN A 52 6.18 -40.36 15.66
CA ASN A 52 5.45 -39.11 15.58
C ASN A 52 6.39 -37.97 15.16
N ASN A 53 6.86 -38.02 13.91
CA ASN A 53 7.24 -36.79 13.21
C ASN A 53 5.94 -36.00 13.02
N ARG A 54 5.57 -35.17 14.01
CA ARG A 54 4.51 -34.19 13.81
C ARG A 54 4.97 -33.32 12.65
N ALA A 55 4.18 -33.30 11.58
CA ALA A 55 4.43 -32.40 10.47
C ALA A 55 4.62 -30.99 11.05
N ARG A 56 5.71 -30.31 10.65
CA ARG A 56 5.92 -28.92 11.04
C ARG A 56 4.71 -28.15 10.54
N THR A 57 3.89 -27.65 11.46
CA THR A 57 2.77 -26.79 11.11
C THR A 57 3.36 -25.58 10.39
N SER A 58 3.03 -25.42 9.10
CA SER A 58 3.37 -24.19 8.38
C SER A 58 2.74 -23.05 9.15
N ILE A 59 3.56 -22.16 9.70
CA ILE A 59 3.06 -20.91 10.25
C ILE A 59 2.63 -20.12 9.01
N GLU A 60 1.32 -19.93 8.82
CA GLU A 60 0.86 -19.05 7.76
C GLU A 60 1.43 -17.66 8.00
N GLU A 61 2.05 -17.07 6.98
CA GLU A 61 2.67 -15.77 7.10
C GLU A 61 1.61 -14.69 7.38
N THR A 62 1.91 -13.78 8.30
CA THR A 62 1.10 -12.59 8.54
C THR A 62 1.20 -11.64 7.35
N ARG A 63 0.05 -11.28 6.78
CA ARG A 63 -0.09 -10.32 5.69
C ARG A 63 -1.09 -9.23 6.06
N VAL A 64 -0.94 -8.06 5.44
CA VAL A 64 -1.96 -7.00 5.54
C VAL A 64 -3.18 -7.44 4.71
N LYS A 65 -4.36 -7.47 5.33
CA LYS A 65 -5.61 -7.87 4.68
C LYS A 65 -6.39 -6.64 4.20
N THR A 66 -6.61 -5.66 5.09
CA THR A 66 -7.33 -4.43 4.76
C THR A 66 -6.67 -3.22 5.41
N ILE A 67 -6.83 -2.06 4.76
CA ILE A 67 -6.41 -0.75 5.24
C ILE A 67 -7.57 0.24 5.13
N GLU A 68 -7.49 1.35 5.86
CA GLU A 68 -8.51 2.39 5.83
C GLU A 68 -7.89 3.79 5.98
N CYS A 69 -8.61 4.80 5.49
CA CYS A 69 -8.34 6.20 5.80
C CYS A 69 -9.09 6.56 7.09
N ILE A 70 -8.38 7.11 8.08
CA ILE A 70 -8.99 7.55 9.34
C ILE A 70 -9.20 9.06 9.39
N THR A 71 -8.61 9.80 8.47
CA THR A 71 -8.91 11.22 8.27
C THR A 71 -10.17 11.34 7.42
N GLU A 72 -11.11 12.17 7.85
CA GLU A 72 -12.32 12.43 7.07
C GLU A 72 -11.98 12.97 5.68
N LEU A 73 -12.63 12.39 4.67
CA LEU A 73 -12.50 12.80 3.28
C LEU A 73 -13.33 14.06 3.00
N ASP A 74 -12.85 14.85 2.04
CA ASP A 74 -13.47 16.11 1.66
C ASP A 74 -14.40 15.95 0.47
N ASP A 75 -15.43 16.77 0.45
CA ASP A 75 -16.32 16.90 -0.70
C ASP A 75 -15.65 17.70 -1.83
N GLY A 76 -16.01 17.33 -3.05
CA GLY A 76 -15.70 18.02 -4.29
C GLY A 76 -16.55 17.43 -5.43
N ALA A 77 -16.39 17.98 -6.63
CA ALA A 77 -17.10 17.54 -7.82
C ALA A 77 -16.84 16.05 -8.10
N ALA A 78 -17.85 15.36 -8.61
CA ALA A 78 -17.72 13.96 -9.02
C ALA A 78 -16.84 13.78 -10.26
N ASN A 79 -16.67 14.83 -11.07
CA ASN A 79 -15.92 14.83 -12.33
C ASN A 79 -16.47 13.81 -13.34
N ASP A 80 -17.78 13.57 -13.30
CA ASP A 80 -18.50 12.64 -14.16
C ASP A 80 -19.33 13.37 -15.24
N GLY A 81 -19.31 14.70 -15.26
CA GLY A 81 -20.09 15.55 -16.16
C GLY A 81 -21.47 15.92 -15.62
N SER A 82 -21.86 15.44 -14.43
CA SER A 82 -23.18 15.73 -13.85
C SER A 82 -23.33 17.17 -13.34
N VAL A 83 -22.22 17.91 -13.16
CA VAL A 83 -22.13 19.27 -12.60
C VAL A 83 -22.53 19.38 -11.12
N THR A 84 -23.52 18.61 -10.67
CA THR A 84 -24.03 18.61 -9.29
C THR A 84 -23.55 17.44 -8.45
N GLY A 85 -22.90 16.44 -9.05
CA GLY A 85 -22.39 15.27 -8.35
C GLY A 85 -21.30 15.65 -7.35
N ILE A 86 -21.41 15.13 -6.14
CA ILE A 86 -20.41 15.29 -5.07
C ILE A 86 -19.75 13.93 -4.80
N LYS A 87 -18.42 13.90 -4.78
CA LYS A 87 -17.61 12.72 -4.44
C LYS A 87 -16.67 13.06 -3.28
N LYS A 88 -16.53 12.11 -2.35
CA LYS A 88 -15.53 12.20 -1.27
C LYS A 88 -14.15 11.86 -1.82
N GLY A 89 -13.14 12.62 -1.42
CA GLY A 89 -11.76 12.42 -1.85
C GLY A 89 -10.76 13.16 -1.00
N ILE A 90 -9.49 13.03 -1.36
CA ILE A 90 -8.38 13.76 -0.75
C ILE A 90 -8.09 15.06 -1.52
N LEU A 91 -7.49 16.04 -0.85
CA LEU A 91 -7.19 17.36 -1.40
C LEU A 91 -5.69 17.61 -1.55
N TYR A 92 -5.38 18.44 -2.55
CA TYR A 92 -4.06 19.04 -2.71
C TYR A 92 -3.61 19.80 -1.45
N ASN A 93 -2.34 19.62 -1.08
CA ASN A 93 -1.67 20.25 0.05
C ASN A 93 -2.34 20.00 1.42
N LYS A 94 -3.16 18.94 1.53
CA LYS A 94 -3.71 18.46 2.81
C LYS A 94 -3.09 17.12 3.19
N SER A 95 -3.02 16.86 4.49
CA SER A 95 -2.52 15.60 5.02
C SER A 95 -3.66 14.66 5.39
N TYR A 96 -3.53 13.39 5.02
CA TYR A 96 -4.46 12.32 5.39
C TYR A 96 -3.70 11.17 6.01
N THR A 97 -4.33 10.54 7.00
CA THR A 97 -3.75 9.44 7.74
C THR A 97 -4.48 8.15 7.43
N PHE A 98 -3.70 7.10 7.17
CA PHE A 98 -4.16 5.77 6.82
C PHE A 98 -3.60 4.76 7.81
N GLN A 99 -4.33 3.69 8.07
CA GLN A 99 -3.90 2.63 8.98
C GLN A 99 -4.27 1.25 8.45
N VAL A 100 -3.54 0.24 8.93
CA VAL A 100 -3.93 -1.16 8.77
C VAL A 100 -5.12 -1.44 9.67
N LYS A 101 -6.20 -1.96 9.08
CA LYS A 101 -7.42 -2.35 9.78
C LYS A 101 -7.39 -3.80 10.22
N GLU A 102 -6.90 -4.68 9.35
CA GLU A 102 -6.91 -6.13 9.61
C GLU A 102 -5.69 -6.81 8.98
N PHE A 103 -5.17 -7.83 9.67
CA PHE A 103 -4.14 -8.74 9.20
C PHE A 103 -4.71 -10.15 9.01
N THR A 104 -4.13 -10.95 8.11
CA THR A 104 -4.59 -12.34 7.89
C THR A 104 -4.36 -13.23 9.10
N ASN A 105 -3.19 -13.12 9.74
CA ASN A 105 -2.72 -14.02 10.80
C ASN A 105 -2.26 -13.24 12.04
N GLY A 106 -3.12 -12.36 12.54
CA GLY A 106 -2.82 -11.49 13.68
C GLY A 106 -1.79 -10.41 13.37
N GLU A 107 -1.42 -9.60 14.36
CA GLU A 107 -0.40 -8.56 14.13
C GLU A 107 0.99 -9.15 13.86
N PRO A 108 1.80 -8.53 12.99
CA PRO A 108 3.16 -8.96 12.76
C PRO A 108 4.01 -8.75 14.02
N LYS A 109 4.95 -9.67 14.27
CA LYS A 109 5.88 -9.57 15.41
C LYS A 109 6.68 -8.27 15.42
N ASN A 110 7.02 -7.76 14.24
CA ASN A 110 7.65 -6.46 14.07
C ASN A 110 6.63 -5.50 13.42
N PRO A 111 6.06 -4.53 14.16
CA PRO A 111 5.13 -3.57 13.59
C PRO A 111 5.69 -2.75 12.42
N ASN A 112 7.02 -2.52 12.38
CA ASN A 112 7.71 -1.79 11.32
C ASN A 112 7.98 -2.64 10.07
N SER A 113 7.50 -3.90 10.01
CA SER A 113 7.59 -4.71 8.79
C SER A 113 6.58 -4.30 7.73
N VAL A 114 5.51 -3.59 8.11
CA VAL A 114 4.50 -3.08 7.18
C VAL A 114 5.12 -1.93 6.39
N LYS A 115 5.07 -2.00 5.06
CA LYS A 115 5.53 -0.99 4.11
C LYS A 115 4.33 -0.38 3.40
N TRP A 116 4.46 0.88 2.99
CA TRP A 116 3.42 1.58 2.25
C TRP A 116 3.87 1.93 0.83
N ALA A 117 2.96 1.83 -0.12
CA ALA A 117 3.16 2.26 -1.49
C ALA A 117 1.94 3.03 -2.00
N LEU A 118 2.17 4.01 -2.85
CA LEU A 118 1.11 4.78 -3.51
C LEU A 118 1.41 4.84 -4.99
N SER A 119 0.46 4.38 -5.80
CA SER A 119 0.59 4.37 -7.26
C SER A 119 -0.61 5.05 -7.91
N TYR A 120 -0.49 5.42 -9.17
CA TYR A 120 -1.61 5.90 -9.99
C TYR A 120 -1.34 5.67 -11.46
N THR A 121 -2.40 5.71 -12.27
CA THR A 121 -2.31 5.71 -13.72
C THR A 121 -2.72 7.09 -14.23
N ASP A 122 -1.96 7.63 -15.16
CA ASP A 122 -2.31 8.84 -15.88
C ASP A 122 -3.47 8.56 -16.86
N PRO A 123 -4.63 9.22 -16.73
CA PRO A 123 -5.75 8.97 -17.63
C PRO A 123 -5.53 9.52 -19.04
N GLU A 124 -4.68 10.54 -19.22
CA GLU A 124 -4.38 11.13 -20.53
C GLU A 124 -3.35 10.30 -21.30
N THR A 125 -2.29 9.81 -20.61
CA THR A 125 -1.19 9.07 -21.25
C THR A 125 -1.24 7.56 -21.05
N ASN A 126 -2.13 7.05 -20.20
CA ASN A 126 -2.16 5.67 -19.70
C ASN A 126 -0.85 5.21 -19.01
N GLN A 127 0.03 6.15 -18.65
CA GLN A 127 1.28 5.83 -17.98
C GLN A 127 1.02 5.46 -16.52
N TYR A 128 1.43 4.25 -16.12
CA TYR A 128 1.43 3.84 -14.72
C TYR A 128 2.65 4.39 -13.99
N THR A 129 2.42 5.10 -12.89
CA THR A 129 3.47 5.57 -11.98
C THR A 129 3.43 4.71 -10.72
N GLU A 130 4.50 3.94 -10.52
CA GLU A 130 4.60 3.04 -9.38
C GLU A 130 5.24 3.72 -8.16
N ASN A 131 4.62 3.50 -6.99
CA ASN A 131 5.18 3.77 -5.67
C ASN A 131 5.91 5.13 -5.53
N ILE A 132 5.14 6.22 -5.55
CA ILE A 132 5.68 7.57 -5.31
C ILE A 132 6.15 7.80 -3.86
N LEU A 133 6.00 6.82 -2.97
CA LEU A 133 6.46 6.86 -1.58
C LEU A 133 7.84 6.23 -1.38
N VAL A 134 8.43 5.62 -2.41
CA VAL A 134 9.65 4.79 -2.32
C VAL A 134 10.81 5.49 -1.61
N ASN A 135 11.01 6.79 -1.86
CA ASN A 135 12.13 7.54 -1.28
C ASN A 135 11.96 7.88 0.22
N LYS A 136 10.79 7.59 0.81
CA LYS A 136 10.47 7.97 2.18
C LYS A 136 10.57 6.81 3.18
N ASN A 137 10.80 5.57 2.72
CA ASN A 137 10.90 4.36 3.56
C ASN A 137 9.79 4.27 4.63
N PHE A 138 8.56 4.64 4.27
CA PHE A 138 7.47 4.64 5.22
C PHE A 138 7.13 3.22 5.65
N THR A 139 7.28 2.97 6.95
CA THR A 139 6.97 1.70 7.58
C THR A 139 6.13 1.89 8.83
N GLY A 140 5.45 0.84 9.25
CA GLY A 140 4.57 0.84 10.42
C GLY A 140 3.10 0.63 10.07
N LYS A 141 2.27 0.42 11.10
CA LYS A 141 0.83 0.14 10.96
C LYS A 141 0.01 1.36 10.50
N GLN A 142 0.62 2.54 10.45
CA GLN A 142 -0.03 3.79 10.13
C GLN A 142 0.93 4.68 9.33
N ILE A 143 0.38 5.47 8.41
CA ILE A 143 1.12 6.47 7.64
C ILE A 143 0.29 7.76 7.57
N SER A 144 0.97 8.91 7.64
CA SER A 144 0.37 10.20 7.29
C SER A 144 1.05 10.76 6.06
N ILE A 145 0.27 11.06 5.02
CA ILE A 145 0.75 11.53 3.72
C ILE A 145 0.22 12.94 3.51
N ASN A 146 1.14 13.89 3.29
CA ASN A 146 0.81 15.20 2.74
C ASN A 146 0.83 15.14 1.20
N PHE A 147 -0.28 15.51 0.58
CA PHE A 147 -0.46 15.47 -0.88
C PHE A 147 -0.08 16.81 -1.53
N GLY A 148 1.17 17.23 -1.35
CA GLY A 148 1.67 18.54 -1.77
C GLY A 148 2.06 18.67 -3.26
N SER A 149 1.96 17.60 -4.06
CA SER A 149 2.26 17.66 -5.50
C SER A 149 0.97 17.70 -6.32
N THR A 150 0.96 18.48 -7.40
CA THR A 150 -0.16 18.58 -8.34
C THR A 150 -0.21 17.44 -9.35
N GLY A 151 0.87 16.67 -9.51
CA GLY A 151 1.02 15.67 -10.58
C GLY A 151 0.03 14.49 -10.52
N TYR A 152 -0.75 14.38 -9.45
CA TYR A 152 -1.78 13.36 -9.28
C TYR A 152 -3.14 13.94 -8.85
N CYS A 153 -3.35 15.25 -9.04
CA CYS A 153 -4.67 15.88 -8.95
C CYS A 153 -5.63 15.28 -10.01
N GLY A 154 -6.89 15.07 -9.63
CA GLY A 154 -7.93 14.58 -10.54
C GLY A 154 -7.85 13.09 -10.88
N ARG A 155 -7.12 12.30 -10.08
CA ARG A 155 -6.82 10.89 -10.39
C ARG A 155 -7.27 9.97 -9.27
N ASP A 156 -7.62 8.74 -9.64
CA ASP A 156 -7.73 7.64 -8.68
C ASP A 156 -6.32 7.12 -8.36
N LEU A 157 -6.00 7.12 -7.07
CA LEU A 157 -4.76 6.62 -6.52
C LEU A 157 -4.99 5.24 -5.90
N GLU A 158 -3.97 4.40 -5.92
CA GLU A 158 -3.97 3.10 -5.28
C GLU A 158 -2.97 3.11 -4.12
N LEU A 159 -3.49 3.23 -2.89
CA LEU A 159 -2.69 3.09 -1.68
C LEU A 159 -2.60 1.62 -1.31
N LYS A 160 -1.40 1.16 -0.95
CA LYS A 160 -1.12 -0.21 -0.54
C LYS A 160 -0.38 -0.22 0.78
N ALA A 161 -0.68 -1.20 1.62
CA ALA A 161 0.18 -1.59 2.72
C ALA A 161 0.44 -3.10 2.66
N TYR A 162 1.69 -3.50 2.89
CA TYR A 162 2.12 -4.88 2.69
C TYR A 162 3.32 -5.23 3.56
N ILE A 163 3.49 -6.52 3.87
CA ILE A 163 4.66 -7.04 4.59
C ILE A 163 5.61 -7.73 3.61
N SER A 164 5.09 -8.63 2.77
CA SER A 164 5.86 -9.36 1.76
C SER A 164 5.54 -8.88 0.36
N GLU A 165 4.27 -8.94 -0.07
CA GLU A 165 3.88 -8.84 -1.49
C GLU A 165 2.83 -7.76 -1.75
N ALA A 166 3.27 -6.59 -2.21
CA ALA A 166 2.42 -5.42 -2.46
C ALA A 166 1.24 -5.69 -3.42
N SER A 167 1.40 -6.60 -4.37
CA SER A 167 0.39 -6.90 -5.39
C SER A 167 -0.85 -7.63 -4.85
N SER A 168 -0.73 -8.30 -3.69
CA SER A 168 -1.74 -9.22 -3.15
C SER A 168 -2.28 -8.85 -1.76
N GLU A 169 -1.64 -7.88 -1.09
CA GLU A 169 -1.98 -7.47 0.26
C GLU A 169 -2.93 -6.26 0.28
N GLY A 170 -3.07 -5.57 1.41
CA GLY A 170 -4.03 -4.50 1.61
C GLY A 170 -3.93 -3.39 0.57
N LYS A 171 -5.04 -3.14 -0.14
CA LYS A 171 -5.20 -2.08 -1.13
C LYS A 171 -6.39 -1.19 -0.77
N LEU A 172 -6.28 0.10 -1.05
CA LEU A 172 -7.34 1.07 -0.90
C LEU A 172 -7.31 2.04 -2.08
N PRO A 173 -8.34 2.05 -2.94
CA PRO A 173 -8.49 3.11 -3.93
C PRO A 173 -8.86 4.42 -3.22
N VAL A 174 -8.21 5.50 -3.60
CA VAL A 174 -8.42 6.85 -3.04
C VAL A 174 -8.49 7.84 -4.19
N PHE A 175 -9.60 8.57 -4.29
CA PHE A 175 -9.72 9.63 -5.30
C PHE A 175 -9.08 10.93 -4.80
N MET A 176 -8.20 11.53 -5.60
CA MET A 176 -7.73 12.88 -5.37
C MET A 176 -8.48 13.87 -6.25
N HIS A 177 -9.08 14.88 -5.63
CA HIS A 177 -9.78 15.94 -6.32
C HIS A 177 -8.83 16.75 -7.22
N ASN A 178 -9.40 17.38 -8.25
CA ASN A 178 -8.73 18.44 -8.99
C ASN A 178 -8.34 19.58 -8.05
N ARG A 179 -7.32 20.37 -8.42
CA ARG A 179 -6.92 21.54 -7.63
C ARG A 179 -8.11 22.49 -7.41
N PHE A 180 -8.88 22.72 -8.46
CA PHE A 180 -10.18 23.40 -8.41
C PHE A 180 -11.31 22.41 -8.11
N ARG A 181 -11.34 21.88 -6.88
CA ARG A 181 -12.20 20.74 -6.50
C ARG A 181 -13.70 20.88 -6.78
N TRP A 182 -14.22 22.09 -6.92
CA TRP A 182 -15.65 22.33 -7.12
C TRP A 182 -16.06 22.41 -8.58
N PHE A 183 -15.10 22.37 -9.50
CA PHE A 183 -15.36 22.35 -10.91
C PHE A 183 -15.30 20.91 -11.42
N ASP A 184 -16.29 20.53 -12.22
CA ASP A 184 -16.29 19.23 -12.88
C ASP A 184 -15.23 19.23 -13.98
N GLY A 185 -14.19 18.42 -13.78
CA GLY A 185 -13.06 18.31 -14.69
C GLY A 185 -13.46 17.87 -16.09
N LYS A 186 -14.46 16.99 -16.23
CA LYS A 186 -14.96 16.56 -17.54
C LYS A 186 -15.61 17.72 -18.28
N VAL A 187 -16.40 18.53 -17.57
CA VAL A 187 -17.01 19.74 -18.14
C VAL A 187 -15.94 20.75 -18.53
N ILE A 188 -14.93 20.96 -17.69
CA ILE A 188 -13.79 21.82 -18.03
C ILE A 188 -13.09 21.31 -19.29
N ASP A 189 -12.77 20.03 -19.39
CA ASP A 189 -12.10 19.45 -20.55
C ASP A 189 -12.93 19.59 -21.83
N ASP A 190 -14.24 19.35 -21.77
CA ASP A 190 -15.15 19.53 -22.91
C ASP A 190 -15.21 20.99 -23.36
N GLU A 191 -15.27 21.93 -22.41
CA GLU A 191 -15.24 23.37 -22.70
C GLU A 191 -13.89 23.81 -23.29
N LEU A 192 -12.78 23.30 -22.77
CA LEU A 192 -11.44 23.58 -23.28
C LEU A 192 -11.29 23.08 -24.71
N LYS A 193 -11.75 21.86 -25.00
CA LYS A 193 -11.77 21.31 -26.36
C LYS A 193 -12.55 22.21 -27.31
N LEU A 194 -13.74 22.65 -26.93
CA LEU A 194 -14.54 23.55 -27.76
C LEU A 194 -13.85 24.90 -28.02
N ARG A 195 -13.30 25.51 -26.97
CA ARG A 195 -12.74 26.87 -27.05
C ARG A 195 -11.36 26.90 -27.72
N ALA A 196 -10.53 25.90 -27.47
CA ALA A 196 -9.15 25.84 -27.92
C ALA A 196 -8.96 24.96 -29.16
N ASP A 197 -9.41 23.70 -29.11
CA ASP A 197 -9.10 22.71 -30.15
C ASP A 197 -10.04 22.84 -31.36
N ASP A 198 -11.33 23.06 -31.12
CA ASP A 198 -12.32 23.31 -32.16
C ASP A 198 -12.29 24.76 -32.69
N GLY A 199 -11.44 25.63 -32.12
CA GLY A 199 -11.30 27.02 -32.54
C GLY A 199 -12.56 27.86 -32.31
N LYS A 200 -13.33 27.59 -31.24
CA LYS A 200 -14.55 28.35 -30.89
C LYS A 200 -14.39 29.19 -29.61
N PRO A 201 -13.42 30.13 -29.55
CA PRO A 201 -13.15 30.91 -28.34
C PRO A 201 -14.32 31.81 -27.93
N TRP A 202 -15.23 32.15 -28.86
CA TRP A 202 -16.45 32.93 -28.57
C TRP A 202 -17.46 32.19 -27.69
N LEU A 203 -17.26 30.89 -27.42
CA LEU A 203 -18.05 30.12 -26.45
C LEU A 203 -17.61 30.38 -25.00
N ILE A 204 -16.62 31.24 -24.75
CA ILE A 204 -16.33 31.73 -23.41
C ILE A 204 -17.54 32.51 -22.90
N ASN A 205 -18.06 32.06 -21.76
CA ASN A 205 -19.26 32.58 -21.15
C ASN A 205 -18.93 33.13 -19.76
N GLN A 206 -19.24 34.41 -19.54
CA GLN A 206 -19.09 35.04 -18.22
C GLN A 206 -20.22 34.69 -17.25
N SER A 207 -21.18 33.85 -17.66
CA SER A 207 -22.31 33.37 -16.85
C SER A 207 -23.09 34.49 -16.16
N GLY A 208 -23.28 35.62 -16.86
CA GLY A 208 -24.00 36.78 -16.35
C GLY A 208 -23.26 37.57 -15.25
N THR A 209 -22.00 37.25 -14.95
CA THR A 209 -21.18 38.03 -14.01
C THR A 209 -20.75 39.37 -14.63
N SER A 210 -20.28 40.32 -13.80
CA SER A 210 -19.74 41.61 -14.27
C SER A 210 -18.33 41.51 -14.88
N LEU A 211 -17.84 40.31 -15.17
CA LEU A 211 -16.45 40.03 -15.57
C LEU A 211 -16.25 40.05 -17.10
N CYS A 212 -16.93 40.94 -17.82
CA CYS A 212 -16.84 41.01 -19.28
C CYS A 212 -15.41 41.25 -19.79
N GLY A 213 -14.62 42.05 -19.07
CA GLY A 213 -13.19 42.25 -19.38
C GLY A 213 -12.39 40.94 -19.31
N MET A 214 -12.65 40.09 -18.31
CA MET A 214 -11.97 38.79 -18.21
C MET A 214 -12.40 37.86 -19.33
N ALA A 215 -13.69 37.84 -19.68
CA ALA A 215 -14.17 37.07 -20.83
C ALA A 215 -13.49 37.50 -22.14
N CYS A 216 -13.30 38.80 -22.36
CA CYS A 216 -12.53 39.31 -23.50
C CYS A 216 -11.06 38.87 -23.46
N ILE A 217 -10.40 38.94 -22.30
CA ILE A 217 -9.01 38.50 -22.14
C ILE A 217 -8.89 36.99 -22.42
N PHE A 218 -9.75 36.17 -21.83
CA PHE A 218 -9.75 34.72 -22.05
C PHE A 218 -10.11 34.36 -23.49
N TYR A 219 -10.98 35.12 -24.14
CA TYR A 219 -11.27 34.97 -25.57
C TYR A 219 -10.01 35.13 -26.41
N LEU A 220 -9.27 36.23 -26.21
CA LEU A 220 -8.01 36.47 -26.92
C LEU A 220 -6.98 35.40 -26.55
N PHE A 221 -6.89 35.02 -25.28
CA PHE A 221 -5.93 34.02 -24.81
C PHE A 221 -6.18 32.65 -25.44
N ALA A 222 -7.43 32.17 -25.46
CA ALA A 222 -7.81 30.93 -26.12
C ALA A 222 -7.59 30.97 -27.64
N LYS A 223 -7.84 32.14 -28.28
CA LYS A 223 -7.69 32.34 -29.72
C LYS A 223 -6.23 32.39 -30.17
N GLU A 224 -5.37 33.10 -29.43
CA GLU A 224 -4.01 33.44 -29.85
C GLU A 224 -2.95 32.51 -29.23
N GLN A 225 -3.23 31.94 -28.05
CA GLN A 225 -2.31 31.11 -27.28
C GLN A 225 -3.03 29.90 -26.68
N SER A 226 -3.71 29.13 -27.54
CA SER A 226 -4.62 28.04 -27.16
C SER A 226 -3.97 26.98 -26.27
N VAL A 227 -2.68 26.66 -26.47
CA VAL A 227 -1.92 25.71 -25.66
C VAL A 227 -1.73 26.23 -24.24
N GLN A 228 -1.28 27.48 -24.09
CA GLN A 228 -1.09 28.12 -22.80
C GLN A 228 -2.42 28.33 -22.07
N TYR A 229 -3.50 28.63 -22.80
CA TYR A 229 -4.85 28.73 -22.23
C TYR A 229 -5.29 27.41 -21.60
N LYS A 230 -5.10 26.27 -22.30
CA LYS A 230 -5.41 24.94 -21.75
C LYS A 230 -4.59 24.64 -20.50
N GLN A 231 -3.30 24.96 -20.51
CA GLN A 231 -2.44 24.73 -19.34
C GLN A 231 -2.87 25.58 -18.15
N PHE A 232 -3.13 26.88 -18.36
CA PHE A 232 -3.62 27.78 -17.32
C PHE A 232 -4.93 27.32 -16.69
N ALA A 233 -5.87 26.78 -17.49
CA ALA A 233 -7.16 26.34 -16.98
C ALA A 233 -7.10 25.05 -16.14
N LYS A 234 -6.03 24.24 -16.29
CA LYS A 234 -5.84 22.96 -15.60
C LYS A 234 -4.99 23.06 -14.32
N GLU A 235 -4.20 24.11 -14.15
CA GLU A 235 -3.19 24.27 -13.09
C GLU A 235 -3.56 25.27 -11.98
#